data_AF-A0A1G1R4I8-F1
#
_entry.id   AF-A0A1G1R4I8-F1
#
_cell.length_a   1.000
_cell.length_b   1.000
_cell.length_c   1.000
_cell.angle_alpha   90.00
_cell.angle_beta   90.00
_cell.angle_gamma   90.00
#
_symmetry.space_group_name_H-M   'P 1'
#
loop_
_entity.id
_entity.type
_entity.pdbx_description
1 polymer ?
#
loop_
_entity_poly.entity_id
_entity_poly.type
_entity_poly.pdbx_seq_one_letter_code
_entity_poly.pdbx_strand_id
1 'polypeptide(L)' 'MDVQFRIPDGEKKIFIELTVKEALALSEGIHFPHNHELASGARKKITKSLESQWVAHQEKIDYATLNM' A
#
# COMPACT_ATOMS: atom_id res chain seq x y z
N MET A 1 7.68 6.20 -26.86
CA MET A 1 6.40 5.53 -26.56
C MET A 1 6.30 5.49 -25.04
N ASP A 2 5.44 6.33 -24.47
CA ASP A 2 5.24 6.42 -23.02
C ASP A 2 4.34 5.24 -22.61
N VAL A 3 4.91 4.23 -21.95
CA VAL A 3 4.13 3.11 -21.44
C VAL A 3 3.41 3.63 -20.20
N GLN A 4 2.20 4.16 -20.37
CA GLN A 4 1.33 4.53 -19.25
C GLN A 4 1.11 3.29 -18.37
N PHE A 5 1.85 3.21 -17.28
CA PHE A 5 1.66 2.19 -16.26
C PHE A 5 0.33 2.48 -15.56
N ARG A 6 -0.74 1.87 -16.07
CA ARG A 6 -2.08 1.98 -15.48
C ARG A 6 -2.13 1.03 -14.28
N ILE A 7 -2.03 1.60 -13.09
CA ILE A 7 -2.25 0.87 -11.85
C ILE A 7 -3.74 0.48 -11.82
N PRO A 8 -4.10 -0.82 -11.80
CA PRO A 8 -5.48 -1.22 -11.62
C PRO A 8 -5.98 -0.65 -10.28
N ASP A 9 -7.17 -0.05 -10.29
CA ASP A 9 -7.73 0.70 -9.16
C ASP A 9 -6.90 1.90 -8.67
N GLY A 10 -6.16 2.59 -9.55
CA GLY A 10 -5.31 3.73 -9.18
C GLY A 10 -6.02 4.90 -8.49
N GLU A 11 -7.35 4.99 -8.54
CA GLU A 11 -8.16 6.00 -7.84
C GLU A 11 -8.75 5.50 -6.50
N LYS A 12 -8.57 4.22 -6.16
CA LYS A 12 -9.02 3.70 -4.85
C LYS A 12 -8.21 4.30 -3.72
N LYS A 13 -8.91 4.71 -2.68
CA LYS A 13 -8.31 5.19 -1.43
C LYS A 13 -8.07 4.01 -0.51
N ILE A 14 -6.85 3.93 0.03
CA ILE A 14 -6.50 3.01 1.11
C ILE A 14 -6.48 3.77 2.43
N PHE A 15 -7.06 3.17 3.47
CA PHE A 15 -7.02 3.69 4.83
C PHE A 15 -6.17 2.74 5.67
N ILE A 16 -5.17 3.28 6.36
CA ILE A 16 -4.21 2.50 7.15
C ILE A 16 -4.06 3.18 8.50
N GLU A 17 -4.14 2.39 9.57
CA GLU A 17 -3.88 2.88 10.92
C GLU A 17 -2.37 2.99 11.15
N LEU A 18 -1.92 4.23 11.38
CA LEU A 18 -0.53 4.55 11.70
C LEU A 18 -0.49 5.31 13.02
N THR A 19 0.56 5.09 13.79
CA THR A 19 0.82 5.93 14.97
C THR A 19 1.28 7.32 14.52
N VAL A 20 1.08 8.34 15.38
CA VAL A 20 1.55 9.72 15.10
C VAL A 20 3.05 9.75 14.76
N LYS A 21 3.86 8.92 15.43
CA LYS A 21 5.30 8.81 15.15
C LYS A 21 5.57 8.27 13.74
N GLU A 22 4.81 7.26 13.30
CA GLU A 22 4.95 6.66 11.98
C GLU A 22 4.48 7.61 10.88
N ALA A 23 3.36 8.29 11.09
CA ALA A 23 2.89 9.31 10.16
C ALA A 23 3.91 10.44 10.00
N LEU A 24 4.45 10.96 11.10
CA LEU A 24 5.49 12.00 11.06
C LEU A 24 6.78 11.53 10.37
N ALA A 25 7.20 10.28 10.62
CA ALA A 25 8.37 9.69 9.97
C ALA A 25 8.20 9.46 8.46
N LEU A 26 6.96 9.42 7.97
CA LEU A 26 6.64 9.30 6.55
C LEU A 26 6.40 10.67 5.88
N SER A 27 5.80 11.61 6.60
CA SER A 27 5.40 12.93 6.07
C SER A 27 6.57 13.89 5.93
N GLU A 28 7.50 13.90 6.89
CA GLU A 28 8.54 14.91 6.93
C GLU A 28 9.83 14.38 6.30
N GLY A 29 10.32 15.10 5.28
CA GLY A 29 11.72 15.00 4.82
C GLY A 29 12.72 15.59 5.83
N ILE A 30 12.24 16.09 6.96
CA ILE A 30 13.04 16.64 8.05
C ILE A 30 13.59 15.46 8.84
N HIS A 31 14.85 15.14 8.56
CA HIS A 31 15.74 14.27 9.33
C HIS A 31 15.23 14.03 10.77
N PHE A 32 14.49 12.94 10.98
CA PHE A 32 14.49 12.30 12.29
C PHE A 32 15.86 11.63 12.40
N PRO A 33 16.84 12.19 13.12
CA PRO A 33 18.23 11.77 13.00
C PRO A 33 18.47 10.32 13.48
N HIS A 34 17.45 9.64 14.01
CA HIS A 34 17.57 8.31 14.61
C HIS A 34 16.43 7.33 14.31
N ASN A 35 15.45 7.64 13.44
CA ASN A 35 14.25 6.80 13.30
C ASN A 35 14.08 6.13 11.92
N HIS A 36 15.18 5.73 11.28
CA HIS A 36 15.12 4.94 10.04
C HIS A 36 14.32 3.64 10.23
N GLU A 37 14.43 3.00 11.38
CA GLU A 37 13.66 1.79 11.72
C GLU A 37 12.16 2.07 11.77
N LEU A 38 11.77 3.23 12.28
CA LEU A 38 10.36 3.61 12.42
C LEU A 38 9.73 3.93 11.06
N ALA A 39 10.47 4.63 10.19
CA ALA A 39 10.06 4.85 8.80
C ALA A 39 9.99 3.53 8.00
N SER A 40 10.97 2.65 8.17
CA SER A 40 10.99 1.32 7.55
C SER A 40 9.81 0.46 8.02
N GLY A 41 9.52 0.47 9.32
CA GLY A 41 8.35 -0.20 9.89
C GLY A 41 7.03 0.35 9.34
N ALA A 42 6.90 1.67 9.27
CA ALA A 42 5.72 2.32 8.70
C ALA A 42 5.54 1.97 7.20
N ARG A 43 6.62 1.95 6.42
CA ARG A 43 6.59 1.50 5.01
C ARG A 43 6.16 0.03 4.90
N LYS A 44 6.71 -0.85 5.73
CA LYS A 44 6.30 -2.27 5.75
C LYS A 44 4.81 -2.44 6.06
N LYS A 45 4.25 -1.64 6.96
CA LYS A 45 2.80 -1.65 7.24
C LYS A 45 1.99 -1.25 6.00
N ILE A 46 2.43 -0.22 5.28
CA ILE A 46 1.77 0.23 4.05
C ILE A 46 1.83 -0.87 2.99
N THR A 47 3.01 -1.44 2.75
CA THR A 47 3.19 -2.55 1.80
C THR A 47 2.30 -3.73 2.16
N LYS A 48 2.30 -4.17 3.42
CA LYS A 48 1.46 -5.30 3.85
C LYS A 48 -0.03 -5.02 3.66
N SER A 49 -0.49 -3.80 3.94
CA SER A 49 -1.89 -3.42 3.73
C SER A 49 -2.27 -3.40 2.25
N LEU A 50 -1.38 -2.86 1.40
CA LEU A 50 -1.52 -2.88 -0.06
C LEU A 50 -1.60 -4.31 -0.59
N GLU A 51 -0.64 -5.17 -0.20
CA GLU A 51 -0.61 -6.58 -0.58
C GLU A 51 -1.88 -7.30 -0.16
N SER A 52 -2.33 -7.12 1.09
CA SER A 52 -3.57 -7.73 1.57
C SER A 52 -4.79 -7.30 0.76
N GLN A 53 -4.89 -6.03 0.36
CA GLN A 53 -6.02 -5.54 -0.43
C GLN A 53 -5.94 -5.98 -1.90
N TRP A 54 -4.73 -6.05 -2.46
CA TRP A 54 -4.51 -6.55 -3.83
C TRP A 54 -4.74 -8.05 -3.95
N VAL A 55 -4.23 -8.86 -3.02
CA VAL A 55 -4.45 -10.32 -3.00
C VAL A 55 -5.94 -10.63 -2.80
N ALA A 56 -6.61 -9.96 -1.87
CA ALA A 56 -8.06 -10.13 -1.69
C ALA A 56 -8.88 -9.70 -2.92
N HIS A 57 -8.35 -8.81 -3.77
CA HIS A 57 -8.97 -8.45 -5.04
C HIS A 57 -8.77 -9.56 -6.09
N GLN A 58 -7.60 -10.21 -6.12
CA GLN A 58 -7.32 -11.31 -7.04
C GLN A 58 -8.02 -12.62 -6.67
N GLU A 59 -8.32 -12.88 -5.39
CA GLU A 59 -9.02 -14.10 -4.97
C GLU A 59 -10.52 -14.10 -5.31
N LYS A 60 -11.08 -12.98 -5.77
CA LYS A 60 -12.39 -12.96 -6.42
C LYS A 60 -12.26 -13.29 -7.91
N ILE A 61 -11.57 -14.38 -8.25
CA ILE A 61 -11.80 -15.02 -9.55
C ILE A 61 -13.18 -15.64 -9.43
N ASP A 62 -14.15 -14.98 -10.07
CA ASP A 62 -15.53 -15.42 -10.08
C ASP A 62 -15.61 -16.82 -10.71
N TYR A 63 -15.78 -17.84 -9.86
CA TYR A 63 -15.87 -19.23 -10.29
C TYR A 63 -17.03 -19.49 -11.26
N ALA A 64 -17.97 -18.54 -11.41
CA ALA A 64 -19.07 -18.64 -12.38
C ALA A 64 -18.61 -18.40 -13.84
N THR A 65 -17.39 -17.87 -14.06
CA THR A 65 -16.80 -17.78 -15.41
C THR A 65 -16.04 -19.03 -15.87
N LEU A 66 -15.88 -20.05 -15.01
CA LEU A 66 -15.13 -21.28 -15.34
C LEU A 66 -16.01 -22.40 -15.92
N ASN A 67 -17.28 -22.13 -16.24
CA ASN A 67 -18.22 -23.14 -16.79
C ASN A 67 -19.02 -22.60 -18.00
N MET A 68 -18.36 -21.96 -18.96
CA MET A 68 -18.89 -21.83 -20.32
C MET A 68 -18.08 -22.68 -21.30
#